data_AF-A0A7L4CLW7-F1
#
_entry.id   AF-A0A7L4CLW7-F1
#
_cell.length_a   1.000
_cell.length_b   1.000
_cell.length_c   1.000
_cell.angle_alpha   90.00
_cell.angle_beta   90.00
_cell.angle_gamma   90.00
#
_symmetry.space_group_name_H-M   'P 1'
#
loop_
_entity.id
_entity.type
_entity.pdbx_description
1 polymer ?
#
loop_
_entity_poly.entity_id
_entity_poly.type
_entity_poly.pdbx_seq_one_letter_code
_entity_poly.pdbx_strand_id
1 'polypeptide(L)'
;MEGTAASSEGLRYAEYARVPTGADKGQAELDRGLARTMIAVGLGVATAAFAGRYAFHLWKPLEQAITETAKKISTSSLSLYYKGGFEQQMSRREASLILGV
;
A
#
# COMPACT_ATOMS: atom_id res chain seq x y z
N MET A 1 -12.49 -12.35 -79.87
CA MET A 1 -13.09 -11.48 -78.83
C MET A 1 -13.16 -12.29 -77.55
N GLU A 2 -12.08 -12.32 -76.78
CA GLU A 2 -12.03 -13.03 -75.50
C GLU A 2 -10.91 -12.38 -74.70
N GLY A 3 -11.23 -11.66 -73.63
CA GLY A 3 -10.21 -10.89 -72.90
C GLY A 3 -10.72 -10.00 -71.77
N THR A 4 -12.03 -9.78 -71.66
CA THR A 4 -12.61 -8.93 -70.60
C THR A 4 -13.11 -9.72 -69.38
N ALA A 5 -13.27 -11.05 -69.47
CA ALA A 5 -13.76 -11.88 -68.36
C ALA A 5 -12.69 -12.13 -67.27
N ALA A 6 -11.45 -12.43 -67.66
CA ALA A 6 -10.39 -12.86 -66.74
C ALA A 6 -9.99 -11.79 -65.69
N SER A 7 -10.08 -10.50 -66.03
CA SER A 7 -9.76 -9.41 -65.09
C SER A 7 -10.84 -9.24 -64.01
N SER A 8 -12.10 -9.52 -64.34
CA SER A 8 -13.24 -9.39 -63.41
C SER A 8 -13.30 -10.51 -62.37
N GLU A 9 -12.85 -11.71 -62.72
CA GLU A 9 -12.77 -12.85 -61.79
C GLU A 9 -11.63 -12.69 -60.78
N GLY A 10 -10.47 -12.19 -61.23
CA GLY A 10 -9.35 -11.88 -60.34
C GLY A 10 -9.68 -10.81 -59.30
N LEU A 11 -10.47 -9.80 -59.68
CA LEU A 11 -10.96 -8.78 -58.75
C LEU A 11 -11.98 -9.35 -57.75
N ARG A 12 -12.86 -10.26 -58.19
CA ARG A 12 -13.77 -10.97 -57.28
C ARG A 12 -13.02 -11.84 -56.29
N TYR A 13 -11.98 -12.56 -56.74
CA TYR A 13 -11.14 -13.37 -55.85
C TYR A 13 -10.38 -12.52 -54.83
N ALA A 14 -9.88 -11.36 -55.24
CA ALA A 14 -9.25 -10.40 -54.34
C ALA A 14 -10.23 -9.82 -53.31
N GLU A 15 -11.50 -9.65 -53.66
CA GLU A 15 -12.53 -9.17 -52.73
C GLU A 15 -12.94 -10.23 -51.69
N TYR A 16 -13.00 -11.51 -52.08
CA TYR A 16 -13.18 -12.61 -51.12
C TYR A 16 -11.96 -12.81 -50.21
N ALA A 17 -10.74 -12.64 -50.73
CA ALA A 17 -9.51 -12.73 -49.94
C ALA A 17 -9.33 -11.55 -48.97
N ARG A 18 -10.00 -10.41 -49.23
CA ARG A 18 -9.90 -9.20 -48.41
C ARG A 18 -10.99 -9.09 -47.35
N VAL A 19 -11.83 -10.11 -47.13
CA VAL A 19 -12.71 -10.10 -45.97
C VAL A 19 -11.80 -10.07 -44.73
N PRO A 20 -11.75 -8.96 -43.97
CA PRO A 20 -10.94 -8.92 -42.78
C PRO A 20 -11.72 -9.70 -41.74
N THR A 21 -11.43 -10.99 -41.61
CA THR A 21 -12.00 -11.87 -40.60
C THR A 21 -11.78 -11.18 -39.25
N GLY A 22 -12.87 -10.80 -38.56
CA GLY A 22 -12.83 -9.99 -37.34
C GLY A 22 -12.01 -10.59 -36.18
N ALA A 23 -11.53 -11.82 -36.33
CA ALA A 23 -10.59 -12.49 -35.45
C ALA A 23 -9.30 -11.70 -35.21
N ASP A 24 -8.73 -11.07 -36.25
CA ASP A 24 -7.44 -10.35 -36.14
C ASP A 24 -7.57 -9.04 -35.32
N LYS A 25 -8.72 -8.36 -35.43
CA LYS A 25 -9.03 -7.15 -34.64
C LYS A 25 -9.30 -7.48 -33.17
N GLY A 26 -10.04 -8.55 -32.91
CA GLY A 26 -10.34 -8.98 -31.54
C GLY A 26 -9.08 -9.35 -30.77
N GLN A 27 -8.14 -10.04 -31.42
CA GLN A 27 -6.89 -10.46 -30.78
C GLN A 27 -5.99 -9.28 -30.43
N ALA A 28 -5.85 -8.31 -31.34
CA ALA A 28 -5.10 -7.07 -31.08
C ALA A 28 -5.73 -6.23 -29.95
N GLU A 29 -7.05 -6.24 -29.81
CA GLU A 29 -7.75 -5.53 -28.72
C GLU A 29 -7.58 -6.23 -27.36
N LEU A 30 -7.59 -7.57 -27.35
CA LEU A 30 -7.31 -8.37 -26.15
C LEU A 30 -5.86 -8.18 -25.68
N ASP A 31 -4.88 -8.23 -26.59
CA ASP A 31 -3.48 -7.99 -26.28
C ASP A 31 -3.25 -6.58 -25.74
N ARG A 32 -3.96 -5.59 -26.31
CA ARG A 32 -3.90 -4.21 -25.84
C ARG A 32 -4.54 -4.03 -24.47
N GLY A 33 -5.63 -4.73 -24.18
CA GLY A 33 -6.26 -4.80 -22.87
C GLY A 33 -5.29 -5.41 -21.83
N LEU A 34 -4.70 -6.55 -22.16
CA LEU A 34 -3.74 -7.24 -21.30
C LEU A 34 -2.50 -6.37 -21.02
N ALA A 35 -1.90 -5.76 -22.05
CA ALA A 35 -0.77 -4.84 -21.90
C ALA A 35 -1.12 -3.66 -20.97
N ARG A 36 -2.31 -3.07 -21.13
CA ARG A 36 -2.77 -1.96 -20.27
C ARG A 36 -2.96 -2.41 -18.82
N THR A 37 -3.52 -3.60 -18.59
CA THR A 37 -3.66 -4.15 -17.23
C THR A 37 -2.31 -4.42 -16.58
N MET A 38 -1.35 -5.00 -17.31
CA MET A 38 0.00 -5.25 -16.79
C MET A 38 0.72 -3.94 -16.41
N ILE A 39 0.60 -2.90 -17.23
CA ILE A 39 1.16 -1.58 -16.92
C ILE A 39 0.50 -0.99 -15.67
N ALA A 40 -0.83 -1.03 -15.59
CA ALA A 40 -1.56 -0.50 -14.44
C ALA A 40 -1.21 -1.24 -13.14
N VAL A 41 -1.12 -2.57 -13.20
CA VAL A 41 -0.71 -3.41 -12.06
C VAL A 41 0.73 -3.12 -11.66
N GLY A 42 1.66 -3.05 -12.63
CA GLY A 42 3.05 -2.72 -12.37
C GLY A 42 3.24 -1.36 -11.70
N LEU A 43 2.54 -0.33 -12.19
CA LEU A 43 2.55 1.01 -11.58
C LEU A 43 1.93 1.00 -10.18
N GLY A 44 0.82 0.29 -9.99
CA GLY A 44 0.15 0.19 -8.69
C GLY A 44 1.03 -0.47 -7.63
N VAL A 45 1.69 -1.58 -7.97
CA VAL A 45 2.60 -2.27 -7.05
C VAL A 45 3.81 -1.40 -6.73
N ALA A 46 4.41 -0.75 -7.73
CA ALA A 46 5.56 0.11 -7.53
C ALA A 46 5.23 1.31 -6.61
N THR A 47 4.10 1.98 -6.87
CA THR A 47 3.65 3.12 -6.05
C THR A 47 3.31 2.71 -4.62
N ALA A 48 2.60 1.59 -4.43
CA ALA A 48 2.28 1.07 -3.10
C ALA A 48 3.54 0.69 -2.30
N ALA A 49 4.51 0.01 -2.93
CA ALA A 49 5.76 -0.36 -2.29
C ALA A 49 6.60 0.87 -1.89
N PHE A 50 6.69 1.87 -2.77
CA PHE A 50 7.47 3.08 -2.50
C PHE A 50 6.83 3.96 -1.43
N ALA A 51 5.51 4.16 -1.49
CA ALA A 51 4.75 4.88 -0.47
C ALA A 51 4.81 4.15 0.88
N GLY A 52 4.66 2.83 0.89
CA GLY A 52 4.81 1.99 2.07
C GLY A 52 6.21 2.08 2.68
N ARG A 53 7.27 2.04 1.85
CA ARG A 53 8.66 2.19 2.32
C ARG A 53 8.90 3.55 2.97
N TYR A 54 8.33 4.61 2.42
CA TYR A 54 8.44 5.96 2.96
C TYR A 54 7.67 6.12 4.26
N ALA A 55 6.41 5.66 4.30
CA ALA A 55 5.59 5.64 5.51
C ALA A 55 6.25 4.82 6.64
N PHE A 56 6.86 3.68 6.31
CA PHE A 56 7.56 2.84 7.28
C PHE A 56 8.83 3.51 7.84
N HIS A 57 9.51 4.35 7.04
CA HIS A 57 10.66 5.13 7.51
C HIS A 57 10.26 6.18 8.54
N LEU A 58 9.10 6.82 8.34
CA LEU A 58 8.53 7.80 9.26
C LEU A 58 7.97 7.14 10.54
N TRP A 59 7.45 5.92 10.40
CA TRP A 59 6.87 5.16 11.51
C TRP A 59 7.95 4.58 12.45
N LYS A 60 9.07 4.10 11.93
CA LYS A 60 10.19 3.51 12.70
C LYS A 60 10.65 4.35 13.93
N PRO A 61 11.00 5.65 13.78
CA PRO A 61 11.41 6.47 14.93
C PRO A 61 10.24 6.81 15.86
N LEU A 62 9.03 6.93 15.32
CA LEU A 62 7.83 7.17 16.10
C LEU A 62 7.48 5.97 16.98
N GLU A 63 7.65 4.75 16.49
CA GLU A 63 7.48 3.52 17.26
C GLU A 63 8.41 3.44 18.46
N GLN A 64 9.68 3.81 18.28
CA GLN A 64 10.66 3.86 19.37
C GLN A 64 10.30 4.95 20.39
N ALA A 65 9.89 6.14 19.91
CA ALA A 65 9.45 7.20 20.80
C ALA A 65 8.19 6.79 21.60
N ILE A 66 7.21 6.16 20.96
CA ILE A 66 5.98 5.69 21.62
C ILE A 66 6.28 4.56 22.60
N THR A 67 7.14 3.60 22.23
CA THR A 67 7.51 2.49 23.13
C THR A 67 8.35 2.96 24.32
N GLU A 68 9.29 3.87 24.12
CA GLU A 68 10.03 4.52 25.21
C GLU A 68 9.09 5.36 26.09
N THR A 69 8.12 6.08 25.49
CA THR A 69 7.13 6.85 26.24
C THR A 69 6.16 5.93 27.00
N ALA A 70 5.72 4.83 26.42
CA ALA A 70 4.89 3.83 27.09
C ALA A 70 5.64 3.15 28.25
N LYS A 71 6.93 2.82 28.06
CA LYS A 71 7.80 2.34 29.14
C LYS A 71 7.98 3.38 30.23
N LYS A 72 8.18 4.66 29.89
CA LYS A 72 8.30 5.75 30.86
C LYS A 72 7.00 6.03 31.61
N ILE A 73 5.86 5.95 30.95
CA ILE A 73 4.55 6.09 31.59
C ILE A 73 4.28 4.88 32.49
N SER A 74 4.59 3.66 32.05
CA SER A 74 4.45 2.45 32.87
C SER A 74 5.39 2.49 34.08
N THR A 75 6.65 2.89 33.91
CA THR A 75 7.60 3.00 35.04
C THR A 75 7.26 4.18 35.96
N SER A 76 6.82 5.32 35.43
CA SER A 76 6.43 6.49 36.22
C SER A 76 5.11 6.30 36.97
N SER A 77 4.14 5.56 36.40
CA SER A 77 2.89 5.22 37.07
C SER A 77 3.10 4.17 38.18
N LEU A 78 4.05 3.24 37.99
CA LEU A 78 4.45 2.29 39.03
C LEU A 78 5.43 2.86 40.06
N SER A 79 6.16 3.94 39.76
CA SER A 79 7.03 4.64 40.71
C SER A 79 6.33 5.73 41.53
N LEU A 80 5.11 6.13 41.15
CA LEU A 80 4.24 6.97 41.97
C LEU A 80 3.61 6.21 43.15
N TYR A 81 3.82 4.89 43.21
CA TYR A 81 3.50 4.10 44.39
C TYR A 81 4.43 4.52 45.52
N TYR A 82 3.85 5.12 46.57
CA TYR A 82 4.54 5.43 47.82
C TYR A 82 5.37 4.20 48.22
N LYS A 83 6.69 4.34 48.04
CA LYS A 83 7.68 3.28 48.25
C LYS A 83 7.63 3.00 49.75
N GLY A 84 6.80 2.04 50.15
CA GLY A 84 6.30 1.92 51.51
C GLY A 84 7.40 1.98 52.58
N GLY A 85 7.03 2.54 53.75
CA GLY A 85 7.90 2.79 54.89
C GLY A 85 7.66 4.18 55.47
N PHE A 86 8.00 4.37 56.74
CA PHE A 86 8.17 5.70 57.32
C PHE A 86 9.51 6.28 56.84
N GLU A 87 9.50 7.51 56.37
CA GLU A 87 10.67 8.34 56.09
C GLU A 87 11.47 8.45 57.38
N GLN A 88 12.78 8.27 57.27
CA GLN A 88 13.68 8.16 58.43
C GLN A 88 13.65 9.42 59.32
N GLN A 89 13.21 10.55 58.76
CA GLN A 89 13.05 11.81 59.46
C GLN A 89 11.60 12.28 59.30
N MET A 90 10.94 12.58 60.42
CA MET A 90 9.52 12.94 60.47
C MET A 90 9.24 14.19 59.63
N SER A 91 8.81 14.00 58.39
CA SER A 91 8.48 15.09 57.47
C SER A 91 7.02 15.53 57.67
N ARG A 92 6.69 16.78 57.31
CA ARG A 92 5.32 17.31 57.47
C ARG A 92 4.27 16.43 56.79
N ARG A 93 4.65 15.80 55.67
CA ARG A 93 3.80 14.89 54.90
C ARG A 93 3.54 13.58 55.65
N GLU A 94 4.53 13.07 56.38
CA GLU A 94 4.35 11.87 57.19
C GLU A 94 3.57 12.15 58.47
N ALA A 95 3.82 13.30 59.10
CA ALA A 95 3.04 13.73 60.27
C ALA A 95 1.54 13.82 59.93
N SER A 96 1.17 14.42 58.79
CA SER A 96 -0.22 14.43 58.32
C SER A 96 -0.76 13.03 58.03
N LEU A 97 0.09 12.11 57.55
CA LEU A 97 -0.31 10.75 57.21
C LEU A 97 -0.57 9.89 58.46
N ILE A 98 0.19 10.10 59.55
CA ILE A 98 -0.09 9.45 60.87
C ILE A 98 -1.31 10.08 61.52
N LEU A 99 -1.37 11.42 61.55
CA LEU A 99 -2.38 12.17 62.30
C LEU A 99 -3.73 12.24 61.58
N GLY A 100 -3.79 11.92 60.28
CA GLY A 100 -5.02 11.94 59.49
C GLY A 100 -5.61 13.34 59.29
N VAL A 101 -4.75 14.36 59.26
CA VAL A 101 -5.12 15.80 59.20
C VAL A 101 -4.58 16.49 57.96
#